data_AF-A0A7W1NC83-F1
#
_entry.id   AF-A0A7W1NC83-F1
#
_cell.length_a   1.000
_cell.length_b   1.000
_cell.length_c   1.000
_cell.angle_alpha   90.00
_cell.angle_beta   90.00
_cell.angle_gamma   90.00
#
_symmetry.space_group_name_H-M   'P 1'
#
loop_
_entity.id
_entity.type
_entity.pdbx_description
1 polymer ?
#
loop_
_entity_poly.entity_id
_entity_poly.type
_entity_poly.pdbx_seq_one_letter_code
_entity_poly.pdbx_strand_id
1 'polypeptide(L)'
;MTNRSGAVLIVISGISAIVATLALGFLVRARDDADEGRALVAETQSRLMLYAALQYVQEGARLGWDDPGTDEHEEGYGWIDIRDGRFGPCGRLGQPLFQPGAFPALGTVARCPLTLLDRPPFAVSMELANPMVLDASLPWNQILGRTRPDPMPAINDPAKFA
;
A
#
# COMPACT_ATOMS: atom_id res chain seq x y z
N MET A 1 44.78 58.46 26.81
CA MET A 1 44.04 57.37 27.50
C MET A 1 43.15 56.56 26.53
N THR A 2 43.61 56.25 25.31
CA THR A 2 42.77 55.69 24.23
C THR A 2 43.07 54.23 23.88
N ASN A 3 44.17 53.64 24.35
CA ASN A 3 44.58 52.28 23.93
C ASN A 3 43.81 51.12 24.61
N ARG A 4 43.09 51.37 25.72
CA ARG A 4 42.38 50.30 26.45
C ARG A 4 41.06 49.88 25.80
N SER A 5 40.37 50.79 25.09
CA SER A 5 39.08 50.46 24.45
C SER A 5 39.24 49.55 23.23
N GLY A 6 40.33 49.72 22.46
CA GLY A 6 40.63 48.88 21.30
C GLY A 6 40.87 47.42 21.67
N ALA A 7 41.61 47.16 22.75
CA ALA A 7 41.86 45.80 23.23
C ALA A 7 40.57 45.09 23.69
N VAL A 8 39.68 45.80 24.38
CA VAL A 8 38.38 45.25 24.81
C VAL A 8 37.50 44.86 23.62
N LEU A 9 37.47 45.68 22.56
CA LEU A 9 36.70 45.36 21.36
C LEU A 9 37.21 44.10 20.65
N ILE A 10 38.54 43.89 20.60
CA ILE A 10 39.14 42.69 20.01
C ILE A 10 38.78 41.43 20.82
N VAL A 11 38.80 41.51 22.15
CA VAL A 11 38.42 40.37 22.99
C VAL A 11 36.94 40.04 22.84
N ILE A 12 36.06 41.04 22.85
CA ILE A 12 34.62 40.83 22.67
C ILE A 12 34.33 40.27 21.28
N SER A 13 34.91 40.82 20.22
CA SER A 13 34.70 40.31 18.86
C SER A 13 35.22 38.88 18.71
N GLY A 14 36.35 38.53 19.33
CA GLY A 14 36.88 37.17 19.37
C GLY A 14 35.96 36.19 20.08
N ILE A 15 35.46 36.55 21.28
CA ILE A 15 34.52 35.71 22.04
C ILE A 15 33.20 35.56 21.27
N SER A 16 32.66 36.65 20.73
CA SER A 16 31.45 36.62 19.91
C SER A 16 31.62 35.74 18.67
N ALA A 17 32.78 35.79 18.00
CA ALA A 17 33.07 34.94 16.86
C ALA A 17 33.15 33.46 17.25
N ILE A 18 33.77 33.12 18.38
CA ILE A 18 33.84 31.74 18.88
C ILE A 18 32.44 31.22 19.23
N VAL A 19 31.64 32.00 19.96
CA VAL A 19 30.27 31.62 20.33
C VAL A 19 29.41 31.45 19.08
N ALA A 20 29.51 32.36 18.11
CA ALA A 20 28.78 32.26 16.85
C ALA A 20 29.18 31.01 16.05
N THR A 21 30.47 30.66 16.03
CA THR A 21 30.97 29.46 15.35
C THR A 21 30.45 28.18 16.01
N LEU A 22 30.44 28.13 17.35
CA LEU A 22 29.88 27.00 18.10
C LEU A 22 28.37 26.85 17.88
N ALA A 23 27.62 27.95 17.90
CA ALA A 23 26.20 27.95 17.63
C ALA A 23 25.89 27.48 16.20
N LEU A 24 26.67 27.93 15.22
CA LEU A 24 26.53 27.48 13.83
C LEU A 24 26.84 25.99 13.69
N GLY A 25 27.91 25.49 14.32
CA GLY A 25 28.25 24.07 14.32
C GLY A 25 27.13 23.19 14.91
N PHE A 26 26.51 23.64 16.01
CA PHE A 26 25.36 22.96 16.60
C PHE A 26 24.15 22.93 15.65
N LEU A 27 23.82 24.04 15.01
CA LEU A 27 22.68 24.13 14.09
C LEU A 27 22.88 23.26 12.84
N VAL A 28 24.10 23.21 12.29
CA VAL A 28 24.42 22.35 11.15
C VAL A 28 24.23 20.88 11.52
N ARG A 29 24.75 20.45 12.68
CA ARG A 29 24.59 19.08 13.15
C ARG A 29 23.13 18.70 13.40
N ALA A 30 22.37 19.57 14.08
CA ALA A 30 20.95 19.33 14.34
C ALA A 30 20.12 19.20 13.04
N ARG A 31 20.52 19.93 11.98
CA ARG A 31 19.89 19.82 10.67
C ARG A 31 20.24 18.51 9.98
N ASP A 32 21.50 18.08 10.06
CA ASP A 32 21.97 16.81 9.49
C ASP A 32 21.25 15.62 10.14
N ASP A 33 21.17 15.61 11.48
CA ASP A 33 20.43 14.60 12.25
C ASP A 33 18.92 14.55 11.85
N ALA A 34 18.32 15.72 11.60
CA ALA A 34 16.93 15.82 11.16
C ALA A 34 16.72 15.33 9.71
N ASP A 35 17.69 15.55 8.83
CA ASP A 35 17.66 15.09 7.45
C ASP A 35 17.79 13.57 7.37
N GLU A 36 18.72 12.98 8.14
CA GLU A 36 18.88 11.53 8.26
C GLU A 36 17.65 10.86 8.87
N GLY A 37 17.09 11.44 9.95
CA GLY A 37 15.88 10.92 10.59
C GLY A 37 14.67 10.87 9.66
N ARG A 38 14.53 11.82 8.73
CA ARG A 38 13.42 11.86 7.76
C ARG A 38 13.45 10.68 6.79
N ALA A 39 14.63 10.28 6.31
CA ALA A 39 14.76 9.15 5.41
C ALA A 39 14.36 7.84 6.10
N LEU A 40 14.81 7.62 7.34
CA LEU A 40 14.47 6.44 8.13
C LEU A 40 12.97 6.35 8.45
N VAL A 41 12.35 7.48 8.79
CA VAL A 41 10.90 7.55 9.04
C VAL A 41 10.12 7.21 7.76
N ALA A 42 10.50 7.78 6.61
CA ALA A 42 9.85 7.50 5.34
C ALA A 42 9.97 6.02 4.93
N GLU A 43 11.14 5.40 5.14
CA GLU A 43 11.33 3.98 4.88
C GLU A 43 10.45 3.13 5.82
N THR A 44 10.44 3.43 7.11
CA THR A 44 9.65 2.69 8.11
C THR A 44 8.15 2.78 7.81
N GLN A 45 7.66 3.96 7.46
CA GLN A 45 6.28 4.19 7.04
C GLN A 45 5.95 3.41 5.75
N SER A 46 6.85 3.40 4.77
CA SER A 46 6.67 2.66 3.52
C SER A 46 6.57 1.15 3.78
N ARG A 47 7.43 0.60 4.65
CA ARG A 47 7.39 -0.81 5.06
C ARG A 47 6.10 -1.14 5.80
N LEU A 48 5.69 -0.31 6.77
CA LEU A 48 4.43 -0.48 7.49
C LEU A 48 3.23 -0.49 6.54
N MET A 49 3.19 0.43 5.58
CA MET A 49 2.11 0.51 4.61
C MET A 49 2.09 -0.71 3.68
N LEU A 50 3.26 -1.19 3.24
CA LEU A 50 3.37 -2.42 2.47
C LEU A 50 2.89 -3.63 3.28
N TYR A 51 3.31 -3.78 4.54
CA TYR A 51 2.84 -4.86 5.40
C TYR A 51 1.33 -4.81 5.61
N ALA A 52 0.76 -3.63 5.89
CA ALA A 52 -0.68 -3.46 6.05
C ALA A 52 -1.42 -3.80 4.75
N ALA A 53 -0.91 -3.40 3.59
CA ALA A 53 -1.48 -3.73 2.29
C ALA A 53 -1.41 -5.24 2.01
N LEU A 54 -0.27 -5.88 2.29
CA LEU A 54 -0.11 -7.34 2.13
C LEU A 54 -1.00 -8.10 3.10
N GLN A 55 -1.14 -7.63 4.34
CA GLN A 55 -2.05 -8.20 5.33
C GLN A 55 -3.50 -8.06 4.88
N TYR A 56 -3.89 -6.88 4.39
CA TYR A 56 -5.21 -6.66 3.81
C TYR A 56 -5.44 -7.55 2.58
N VAL A 57 -4.43 -7.75 1.73
CA VAL A 57 -4.52 -8.70 0.62
C VAL A 57 -4.56 -10.13 1.14
N GLN A 58 -3.89 -10.51 2.22
CA GLN A 58 -3.99 -11.87 2.77
C GLN A 58 -5.35 -12.14 3.43
N GLU A 59 -5.92 -11.15 4.10
CA GLU A 59 -7.23 -11.22 4.72
C GLU A 59 -8.36 -11.07 3.69
N GLY A 60 -8.15 -10.22 2.69
CA GLY A 60 -9.11 -9.84 1.65
C GLY A 60 -9.00 -10.63 0.36
N ALA A 61 -7.82 -11.18 0.01
CA ALA A 61 -7.70 -12.34 -0.85
C ALA A 61 -8.21 -13.53 -0.03
N ARG A 62 -9.52 -13.53 0.11
CA ARG A 62 -10.35 -14.71 0.16
C ARG A 62 -9.78 -15.60 -0.95
N LEU A 63 -8.91 -16.53 -0.58
CA LEU A 63 -8.63 -17.69 -1.42
C LEU A 63 -10.01 -18.30 -1.61
N GLY A 64 -10.64 -17.93 -2.72
CA GLY A 64 -12.06 -18.16 -2.97
C GLY A 64 -12.30 -19.63 -2.81
N TRP A 65 -12.89 -19.99 -1.68
CA TRP A 65 -13.27 -21.36 -1.43
C TRP A 65 -14.63 -21.54 -2.07
N ASP A 66 -14.59 -21.93 -3.34
CA ASP A 66 -15.77 -22.26 -4.10
C ASP A 66 -16.22 -23.68 -3.76
N ASP A 67 -17.51 -23.87 -3.53
CA ASP A 67 -18.11 -25.19 -3.45
C ASP A 67 -18.47 -25.62 -4.88
N PRO A 68 -17.79 -26.62 -5.48
CA PRO A 68 -18.11 -27.06 -6.84
C PRO A 68 -19.52 -27.67 -6.96
N GLY A 69 -20.21 -27.88 -5.83
CA GLY A 69 -21.62 -28.29 -5.78
C GLY A 69 -22.63 -27.16 -5.92
N THR A 70 -22.21 -25.89 -5.98
CA THR A 70 -23.11 -24.74 -6.14
C THR A 70 -23.05 -24.14 -7.55
N ASP A 71 -24.19 -23.72 -8.08
CA ASP A 71 -24.29 -23.12 -9.44
C ASP A 71 -23.58 -21.76 -9.55
N GLU A 72 -23.35 -21.08 -8.43
CA GLU A 72 -22.62 -19.80 -8.34
C GLU A 72 -21.36 -20.00 -7.52
N HIS A 73 -20.26 -19.34 -7.93
CA HIS A 73 -19.01 -19.37 -7.17
C HIS A 73 -19.20 -18.69 -5.81
N GLU A 74 -19.35 -19.46 -4.73
CA GLU A 74 -19.47 -18.88 -3.39
C GLU A 74 -18.09 -18.44 -2.88
N GLU A 75 -17.93 -17.17 -2.50
CA GLU A 75 -16.71 -16.73 -1.83
C GLU A 75 -16.69 -17.22 -0.39
N GLY A 76 -15.79 -18.15 -0.05
CA GLY A 76 -15.54 -18.53 1.34
C GLY A 76 -15.11 -17.33 2.22
N TYR A 77 -15.63 -17.28 3.45
CA TYR A 77 -15.40 -16.18 4.41
C TYR A 77 -14.11 -16.40 5.24
N GLY A 78 -12.94 -16.40 4.59
CA GLY A 78 -11.62 -16.38 5.25
C GLY A 78 -11.32 -17.57 6.17
N TRP A 79 -10.17 -17.57 6.86
CA TRP A 79 -9.84 -18.62 7.86
C TRP A 79 -10.43 -18.36 9.24
N ILE A 80 -10.91 -17.15 9.47
CA ILE A 80 -11.70 -16.77 10.63
C ILE A 80 -12.93 -16.06 10.07
N ASP A 81 -14.11 -16.65 10.27
CA ASP A 81 -15.34 -16.05 9.79
C ASP A 81 -15.65 -14.80 10.63
N ILE A 82 -15.66 -13.63 9.99
CA ILE A 82 -15.91 -12.35 10.65
C ILE A 82 -17.32 -12.23 11.27
N ARG A 83 -18.25 -13.09 10.87
CA ARG A 83 -19.64 -13.06 11.34
C ARG A 83 -19.80 -13.69 12.72
N ASP A 84 -19.03 -14.72 13.02
CA ASP A 84 -19.18 -15.52 14.25
C ASP A 84 -17.86 -15.87 14.97
N GLY A 85 -16.70 -15.52 14.40
CA GLY A 85 -15.37 -15.76 14.96
C GLY A 85 -14.93 -17.22 14.93
N ARG A 86 -15.66 -18.11 14.24
CA ARG A 86 -15.27 -19.52 14.12
C ARG A 86 -14.11 -19.70 13.15
N PHE A 87 -13.38 -20.79 13.37
CA PHE A 87 -12.25 -21.15 12.53
C PHE A 87 -12.68 -21.88 11.25
N GLY A 88 -12.01 -21.53 10.16
CA GLY A 88 -12.10 -22.15 8.84
C GLY A 88 -12.87 -21.32 7.81
N PRO A 89 -12.69 -21.61 6.51
CA PRO A 89 -13.56 -21.08 5.48
C PRO A 89 -14.97 -21.58 5.72
N CYS A 90 -15.85 -20.67 6.12
CA CYS A 90 -17.28 -20.91 6.20
C CYS A 90 -17.93 -20.44 4.90
N GLY A 91 -18.96 -21.15 4.44
CA GLY A 91 -19.79 -20.75 3.31
C GLY A 91 -20.83 -19.70 3.70
N ARG A 92 -21.68 -19.31 2.76
CA ARG A 92 -22.75 -18.33 3.03
C ARG A 92 -23.64 -18.71 4.20
N LEU A 93 -23.91 -20.00 4.37
CA LEU A 93 -24.74 -20.55 5.44
C LEU A 93 -24.00 -20.70 6.80
N GLY A 94 -22.75 -20.26 6.90
CA GLY A 94 -21.94 -20.41 8.12
C GLY A 94 -21.49 -21.85 8.38
N GLN A 95 -21.62 -22.72 7.38
CA GLN A 95 -21.12 -24.10 7.44
C GLN A 95 -19.65 -24.13 7.04
N PRO A 96 -18.80 -24.91 7.73
CA PRO A 96 -17.41 -25.07 7.34
C PRO A 96 -17.33 -25.75 5.98
N LEU A 97 -16.60 -25.13 5.05
CA LEU A 97 -16.34 -25.69 3.72
C LEU A 97 -15.10 -26.59 3.71
N PHE A 98 -14.33 -26.60 4.81
CA PHE A 98 -13.18 -27.47 4.99
C PHE A 98 -13.56 -28.80 5.66
N GLN A 99 -12.85 -29.87 5.32
CA GLN A 99 -12.96 -31.18 5.98
C GLN A 99 -11.71 -31.48 6.81
N PRO A 100 -11.83 -31.81 8.12
CA PRO A 100 -10.68 -32.16 8.94
C PRO A 100 -9.82 -33.27 8.31
N GLY A 101 -8.51 -33.01 8.17
CA GLY A 101 -7.55 -33.97 7.60
C GLY A 101 -7.43 -33.96 6.08
N ALA A 102 -8.26 -33.21 5.36
CA ALA A 102 -8.13 -32.97 3.92
C ALA A 102 -7.67 -31.53 3.67
N PHE A 103 -6.70 -31.31 2.77
CA PHE A 103 -6.32 -29.96 2.42
C PHE A 103 -7.46 -29.28 1.64
N PRO A 104 -7.76 -28.00 1.97
CA PRO A 104 -7.22 -27.20 3.05
C PRO A 104 -8.06 -27.34 4.32
N ALA A 105 -7.42 -27.81 5.38
CA ALA A 105 -7.93 -27.79 6.74
C ALA A 105 -6.89 -27.23 7.71
N LEU A 106 -7.34 -26.79 8.89
CA LEU A 106 -6.43 -26.34 9.95
C LEU A 106 -5.37 -27.41 10.26
N GLY A 107 -4.10 -26.98 10.31
CA GLY A 107 -2.97 -27.87 10.56
C GLY A 107 -2.54 -28.72 9.36
N THR A 108 -3.19 -28.59 8.20
CA THR A 108 -2.76 -29.22 6.95
C THR A 108 -1.89 -28.28 6.14
N VAL A 109 -1.02 -28.84 5.31
CA VAL A 109 -0.18 -28.11 4.38
C VAL A 109 -0.37 -28.75 3.01
N ALA A 110 -0.59 -27.96 1.97
CA ALA A 110 -0.41 -28.41 0.60
C ALA A 110 0.61 -27.54 -0.12
N ARG A 111 1.31 -28.17 -1.05
CA ARG A 111 2.08 -27.46 -2.08
C ARG A 111 1.16 -27.27 -3.26
N CYS A 112 0.56 -26.09 -3.35
CA CYS A 112 -0.14 -25.70 -4.56
C CYS A 112 0.92 -25.23 -5.57
N PRO A 113 0.98 -25.79 -6.79
CA PRO A 113 1.78 -25.20 -7.84
C PRO A 113 1.23 -23.80 -8.12
N LEU A 114 1.94 -22.78 -7.66
CA LEU A 114 1.71 -21.40 -8.08
C LEU A 114 2.32 -21.26 -9.45
N THR A 115 1.56 -21.61 -10.49
CA THR A 115 1.94 -21.24 -11.85
C THR A 115 1.85 -19.73 -11.93
N LEU A 116 2.97 -19.08 -12.21
CA LEU A 116 2.98 -17.64 -12.43
C LEU A 116 2.20 -17.40 -13.72
N LEU A 117 1.00 -16.85 -13.61
CA LEU A 117 0.27 -16.40 -14.78
C LEU A 117 1.06 -15.23 -15.35
N ASP A 118 1.34 -15.26 -16.67
CA ASP A 118 1.95 -14.11 -17.37
C ASP A 118 1.15 -12.82 -17.13
N ARG A 119 -0.16 -12.95 -16.86
CA ARG A 119 -1.04 -11.87 -16.44
C ARG A 119 -2.18 -12.38 -15.54
N PRO A 120 -2.47 -11.74 -14.39
CA PRO A 120 -3.59 -12.11 -13.52
C PRO A 120 -4.96 -11.97 -14.20
N PRO A 121 -5.97 -12.79 -13.84
CA PRO A 121 -7.29 -12.76 -14.46
C PRO A 121 -8.06 -11.45 -14.25
N PHE A 122 -7.73 -10.70 -13.19
CA PHE A 122 -8.30 -9.39 -12.89
C PHE A 122 -7.28 -8.26 -13.05
N ALA A 123 -6.24 -8.46 -13.87
CA ALA A 123 -5.32 -7.38 -14.19
C ALA A 123 -6.10 -6.20 -14.79
N VAL A 124 -5.88 -5.00 -14.27
CA VAL A 124 -6.51 -3.78 -14.77
C VAL A 124 -5.65 -3.22 -15.91
N SER A 125 -6.29 -2.74 -16.98
CA SER A 125 -5.60 -2.05 -18.06
C SER A 125 -5.06 -0.71 -17.56
N MET A 126 -3.83 -0.35 -17.97
CA MET A 126 -3.28 0.98 -17.72
C MET A 126 -3.86 2.06 -18.65
N GLU A 127 -4.69 1.66 -19.62
CA GLU A 127 -5.43 2.62 -20.44
C GLU A 127 -6.44 3.39 -19.58
N LEU A 128 -6.48 4.71 -19.75
CA LEU A 128 -7.51 5.52 -19.10
C LEU A 128 -8.89 5.09 -19.61
N ALA A 129 -9.77 4.67 -18.69
CA ALA A 129 -11.13 4.32 -19.01
C ALA A 129 -11.90 5.50 -19.62
N ASN A 130 -11.78 6.69 -19.03
CA ASN A 130 -12.51 7.86 -19.49
C ASN A 130 -11.58 9.09 -19.42
N PRO A 131 -10.68 9.27 -20.41
CA PRO A 131 -9.82 10.44 -20.45
C PRO A 131 -10.65 11.72 -20.59
N MET A 132 -10.26 12.78 -19.87
CA MET A 132 -10.92 14.07 -19.95
C MET A 132 -10.75 14.64 -21.36
N VAL A 133 -11.87 14.83 -22.06
CA VAL A 133 -11.86 15.41 -23.40
C VAL A 133 -11.63 16.92 -23.28
N LEU A 134 -10.57 17.43 -23.91
CA LEU A 134 -10.20 18.86 -23.86
C LEU A 134 -10.87 19.72 -24.93
N ASP A 135 -11.74 19.12 -25.75
CA ASP A 135 -12.48 19.83 -26.80
C ASP A 135 -13.71 20.55 -26.22
N ALA A 136 -13.58 21.87 -26.09
CA ALA A 136 -14.63 22.73 -25.57
C ALA A 136 -15.82 22.93 -26.53
N SER A 137 -15.74 22.45 -27.78
CA SER A 137 -16.83 22.53 -28.76
C SER A 137 -17.87 21.42 -28.58
N LEU A 138 -17.57 20.39 -27.78
CA LEU A 138 -18.47 19.29 -27.51
C LEU A 138 -19.57 19.69 -26.49
N PRO A 139 -20.80 19.18 -26.64
CA PRO A 139 -21.83 19.37 -25.63
C PRO A 139 -21.45 18.69 -24.30
N TRP A 140 -21.91 19.26 -23.19
CA TRP A 140 -21.55 18.85 -21.82
C TRP A 140 -21.73 17.35 -21.53
N ASN A 141 -22.76 16.73 -22.10
CA ASN A 141 -23.04 15.30 -21.95
C ASN A 141 -22.00 14.38 -22.64
N GLN A 142 -21.25 14.90 -23.61
CA GLN A 142 -20.16 14.20 -24.30
C GLN A 142 -18.80 14.42 -23.61
N ILE A 143 -18.64 15.54 -22.89
CA ILE A 143 -17.43 15.82 -22.10
C ILE A 143 -17.37 14.94 -20.83
N LEU A 144 -18.53 14.66 -20.22
CA LEU A 144 -18.64 13.81 -19.02
C LEU A 144 -19.05 12.35 -19.32
N GLY A 145 -19.08 11.96 -20.59
CA GLY A 145 -19.55 10.64 -20.99
C GLY A 145 -18.65 9.52 -20.45
N ARG A 146 -19.15 8.75 -19.47
CA ARG A 146 -18.53 7.49 -19.04
C ARG A 146 -18.85 6.41 -20.06
N THR A 147 -18.09 6.37 -21.15
CA THR A 147 -18.31 5.41 -22.24
C THR A 147 -17.63 4.07 -21.97
N ARG A 148 -16.62 4.05 -21.09
CA ARG A 148 -15.96 2.81 -20.68
C ARG A 148 -16.18 2.52 -19.20
N PRO A 149 -16.44 1.26 -18.82
CA PRO A 149 -16.51 0.85 -17.42
C PRO A 149 -15.14 1.01 -16.75
N ASP A 150 -15.14 1.47 -15.50
CA ASP A 150 -13.95 1.65 -14.67
C ASP A 150 -14.12 0.81 -13.39
N PRO A 151 -13.18 -0.12 -13.07
CA PRO A 151 -11.91 -0.41 -13.76
C PRO A 151 -12.07 -1.16 -15.09
N MET A 152 -11.20 -0.86 -16.06
CA MET A 152 -11.13 -1.62 -17.31
C MET A 152 -10.30 -2.90 -17.11
N PRO A 153 -10.87 -4.10 -17.29
CA PRO A 153 -10.09 -5.32 -17.25
C PRO A 153 -9.11 -5.33 -18.44
N ALA A 154 -7.89 -5.83 -18.21
CA ALA A 154 -6.86 -5.97 -19.23
C ALA A 154 -7.19 -7.07 -20.26
N ILE A 155 -8.14 -7.94 -19.94
CA ILE A 155 -8.65 -9.02 -20.78
C ILE A 155 -10.18 -8.99 -20.70
N ASN A 156 -10.85 -8.81 -21.84
CA ASN A 156 -12.31 -8.80 -21.93
C ASN A 156 -12.90 -10.20 -22.21
N ASP A 157 -12.06 -11.23 -22.29
CA ASP A 157 -12.44 -12.59 -22.70
C ASP A 157 -12.24 -13.58 -21.54
N PRO A 158 -13.33 -14.05 -20.90
CA PRO A 158 -13.28 -15.00 -19.80
C PRO A 158 -12.57 -16.32 -20.13
N ALA A 159 -12.56 -16.73 -21.41
CA ALA A 159 -11.97 -18.00 -21.84
C ALA A 159 -10.44 -18.00 -21.79
N LYS A 160 -9.79 -16.83 -21.63
CA LYS A 160 -8.33 -16.69 -21.53
C LYS A 160 -7.80 -16.81 -20.11
N PHE A 161 -8.66 -17.10 -19.14
CA PHE A 161 -8.30 -17.28 -17.74
C PHE A 161 -8.09 -18.75 -17.34
N ALA A 162 -8.38 -19.70 -18.24
CA ALA A 162 -8.15 -21.14 -18.08
C ALA A 162 -6.82 -21.57 -18.69
#